data_AF-A0A0G1UDQ8-F1
#
_entry.id   AF-A0A0G1UDQ8-F1
#
_cell.length_a   1.000
_cell.length_b   1.000
_cell.length_c   1.000
_cell.angle_alpha   90.00
_cell.angle_beta   90.00
_cell.angle_gamma   90.00
#
_symmetry.space_group_name_H-M   'P 1'
#
loop_
_entity.id
_entity.type
_entity.pdbx_description
1 polymer ?
#
loop_
_entity_poly.entity_id
_entity_poly.type
_entity_poly.pdbx_seq_one_letter_code
_entity_poly.pdbx_strand_id
1 'polypeptide(L)'
;MAFNIFDSHTKITEPKGGVQGQGVCTLVKSIPEIIKGLRLWHSANPGIESRITLDAVKKVADTKVYKIRPTYMKFFNKQLYFTARRISR
;
A
#
# COMPACT_ATOMS: atom_id res chain seq x y z
N MET A 1 2.18 11.76 6.42
CA MET A 1 2.11 10.28 6.53
C MET A 1 3.31 9.70 5.81
N ALA A 2 4.05 8.78 6.42
CA ALA A 2 5.07 7.98 5.73
C ALA A 2 4.45 6.66 5.25
N PHE A 3 4.90 6.14 4.11
CA PHE A 3 4.43 4.86 3.58
C PHE A 3 5.57 4.10 2.89
N ASN A 4 5.45 2.77 2.86
CA ASN A 4 6.34 1.88 2.14
C ASN A 4 5.49 0.88 1.35
N ILE A 5 5.84 0.65 0.09
CA ILE A 5 5.20 -0.30 -0.80
C ILE A 5 6.29 -1.23 -1.32
N PHE A 6 6.08 -2.54 -1.16
CA PHE A 6 6.95 -3.60 -1.66
C PHE A 6 6.08 -4.83 -1.97
N ASP A 7 6.65 -5.78 -2.70
CA ASP A 7 5.95 -7.01 -3.06
C ASP A 7 5.55 -7.81 -1.81
N SER A 8 4.25 -8.06 -1.67
CA SER A 8 3.66 -8.79 -0.55
C SER A 8 4.08 -10.27 -0.49
N HIS A 9 4.58 -10.84 -1.59
CA HIS A 9 5.03 -12.23 -1.65
C HIS A 9 6.49 -12.42 -1.18
N THR A 10 7.21 -11.32 -0.93
CA THR A 10 8.58 -11.39 -0.38
C THR A 10 8.56 -11.70 1.12
N LYS A 11 9.30 -12.73 1.56
CA LYS A 11 9.37 -13.08 2.99
C LYS A 11 9.97 -11.92 3.79
N ILE A 12 9.60 -11.82 5.07
CA ILE A 12 10.11 -10.77 5.97
C ILE A 12 11.64 -10.82 6.08
N THR A 13 12.22 -12.01 6.02
CA THR A 13 13.67 -12.27 6.10
C THR A 13 14.43 -11.96 4.81
N GLU A 14 13.74 -11.77 3.69
CA GLU A 14 14.37 -11.57 2.38
C GLU A 14 14.61 -10.08 2.09
N PRO A 15 15.69 -9.73 1.36
CA PRO A 15 15.92 -8.35 0.94
C PRO A 15 14.80 -7.85 0.03
N LYS A 16 14.18 -6.73 0.43
CA LYS A 16 13.03 -6.13 -0.28
C LYS A 16 13.46 -5.06 -1.28
N GLY A 17 12.78 -5.01 -2.42
CA GLY A 17 12.76 -3.87 -3.33
C GLY A 17 11.39 -3.20 -3.29
N GLY A 18 11.36 -1.87 -3.44
CA GLY A 18 10.10 -1.14 -3.38
C GLY A 18 10.24 0.38 -3.40
N VAL A 19 9.16 1.04 -3.00
CA VAL A 19 9.05 2.50 -2.90
C VAL A 19 8.80 2.88 -1.45
N GLN A 20 9.62 3.80 -0.97
CA GLN A 20 9.40 4.55 0.26
C GLN A 20 8.88 5.92 -0.11
N GLY A 21 7.94 6.45 0.65
CA GLY A 21 7.42 7.78 0.38
C GLY A 21 6.85 8.48 1.59
N GLN A 22 6.53 9.75 1.36
CA GLN A 22 5.76 10.58 2.26
C GLN A 22 4.65 11.26 1.47
N GLY A 23 3.54 11.52 2.15
CA GLY A 23 2.42 12.16 1.51
C GLY A 23 1.39 12.69 2.50
N VAL A 24 0.45 13.43 1.92
CA VAL A 24 -0.75 13.91 2.61
C VAL A 24 -1.79 12.80 2.55
N CYS A 25 -2.24 12.34 3.71
CA CYS A 25 -3.30 11.35 3.84
C CYS A 25 -4.63 12.07 4.08
N THR A 26 -5.64 11.78 3.29
CA THR A 26 -6.97 12.36 3.41
C THR A 26 -8.02 11.26 3.47
N LEU A 27 -8.98 11.39 4.40
CA LEU A 27 -10.14 10.51 4.48
C LEU A 27 -11.07 10.76 3.28
N VAL A 28 -11.42 9.70 2.56
CA VAL A 28 -12.37 9.75 1.46
C VAL A 28 -13.78 9.63 2.03
N LYS A 29 -14.59 10.68 1.86
CA LYS A 29 -15.99 10.72 2.34
C LYS A 29 -17.02 10.54 1.24
N SER A 30 -16.63 10.78 -0.02
CA SER A 30 -17.53 10.70 -1.17
C SER A 30 -17.80 9.24 -1.55
N ILE A 31 -19.07 8.85 -1.62
CA ILE A 31 -19.48 7.49 -2.01
C ILE A 31 -18.90 7.09 -3.39
N PRO A 32 -19.00 7.92 -4.45
CA PRO A 32 -18.35 7.62 -5.74
C PRO A 32 -16.85 7.32 -5.63
N GLU A 33 -16.10 8.10 -4.84
CA GLU A 33 -14.66 7.88 -4.66
C GLU A 33 -14.35 6.63 -3.83
N ILE A 34 -15.20 6.31 -2.84
CA ILE A 34 -15.12 5.05 -2.09
C ILE A 34 -15.32 3.86 -3.02
N ILE A 35 -16.34 3.90 -3.89
CA ILE A 35 -16.61 2.85 -4.87
C ILE A 35 -15.42 2.68 -5.81
N LYS A 36 -14.81 3.78 -6.27
CA LYS A 36 -13.60 3.75 -7.09
C LYS A 36 -12.44 3.08 -6.35
N GLY A 37 -12.23 3.44 -5.08
CA GLY A 37 -11.20 2.82 -4.24
C GLY A 37 -11.42 1.32 -4.05
N LEU A 38 -12.66 0.91 -3.78
CA LEU A 38 -13.03 -0.50 -3.64
C LEU A 38 -12.77 -1.28 -4.94
N ARG A 39 -13.17 -0.76 -6.09
CA ARG A 39 -12.92 -1.40 -7.39
C ARG A 39 -11.43 -1.63 -7.65
N LEU A 40 -10.59 -0.62 -7.38
CA LEU A 40 -9.14 -0.76 -7.50
C LEU A 40 -8.60 -1.83 -6.56
N TRP A 41 -9.06 -1.83 -5.31
CA TRP A 41 -8.62 -2.82 -4.33
C TRP A 41 -9.06 -4.24 -4.72
N HIS A 42 -10.30 -4.44 -5.18
CA HIS A 42 -10.81 -5.73 -5.64
C HIS A 42 -10.03 -6.24 -6.86
N SER A 43 -9.71 -5.37 -7.83
CA SER A 43 -8.91 -5.76 -8.99
C SER A 43 -7.50 -6.25 -8.61
N ALA A 44 -6.95 -5.75 -7.52
CA ALA A 44 -5.64 -6.17 -7.01
C ALA A 44 -5.73 -7.37 -6.06
N ASN A 45 -6.92 -7.70 -5.55
CA ASN A 45 -7.15 -8.77 -4.59
C ASN A 45 -8.40 -9.58 -4.96
N PRO A 46 -8.32 -10.41 -6.01
CA PRO A 46 -9.46 -11.22 -6.44
C PRO A 46 -9.85 -12.28 -5.38
N GLY A 47 -11.14 -12.55 -5.23
CA GLY A 47 -11.69 -13.60 -4.37
C GLY A 47 -12.01 -13.18 -2.93
N ILE A 48 -11.81 -11.91 -2.58
CA ILE A 48 -12.13 -11.34 -1.25
C ILE A 48 -13.12 -10.17 -1.31
N GLU A 49 -13.79 -10.00 -2.44
CA GLU A 49 -14.70 -8.89 -2.72
C GLU A 49 -15.92 -8.90 -1.79
N SER A 50 -16.41 -10.08 -1.44
CA SER A 50 -17.53 -10.27 -0.51
C SER A 50 -17.23 -9.82 0.92
N ARG A 51 -15.95 -9.73 1.31
CA ARG A 51 -15.52 -9.34 2.65
C ARG A 51 -15.37 -7.83 2.81
N ILE A 52 -15.01 -7.12 1.74
CA ILE A 52 -14.80 -5.67 1.74
C ILE A 52 -15.76 -5.04 0.73
N THR A 53 -16.99 -4.80 1.16
CA THR A 53 -18.07 -4.23 0.34
C THR A 53 -18.35 -2.77 0.68
N LEU A 54 -19.09 -2.07 -0.18
CA LEU A 54 -19.53 -0.70 0.13
C LEU A 54 -20.36 -0.63 1.41
N ASP A 55 -21.21 -1.62 1.65
CA ASP A 55 -22.03 -1.69 2.86
C ASP A 55 -21.17 -1.90 4.11
N ALA A 56 -20.11 -2.72 4.02
CA ALA A 56 -19.15 -2.88 5.10
C ALA A 56 -18.43 -1.56 5.43
N VAL A 57 -18.03 -0.79 4.40
CA VAL A 57 -17.42 0.54 4.59
C VAL A 57 -18.38 1.54 5.21
N LYS A 58 -19.67 1.48 4.88
CA LYS A 58 -20.69 2.40 5.43
C LYS A 58 -21.12 2.06 6.86
N LYS A 59 -21.22 0.77 7.18
CA LYS A 59 -21.74 0.30 8.48
C LYS A 59 -20.70 0.29 9.58
N VAL A 60 -19.44 0.04 9.23
CA VAL A 60 -18.37 -0.14 10.22
C VAL A 60 -17.67 1.20 10.44
N ALA A 61 -17.84 1.78 11.63
CA ALA A 61 -17.20 3.04 12.02
C ALA A 61 -15.66 3.02 11.86
N ASP A 62 -15.07 1.83 11.92
CA ASP A 62 -13.63 1.61 11.79
C ASP A 62 -13.15 1.38 10.36
N THR A 63 -14.06 1.11 9.41
CA THR A 63 -13.69 0.88 8.01
C THR A 63 -13.65 2.21 7.26
N LYS A 64 -12.45 2.75 7.11
CA LYS A 64 -12.20 4.05 6.48
C LYS A 64 -11.35 3.90 5.22
N VAL A 65 -11.77 4.56 4.14
CA VAL A 65 -11.00 4.63 2.90
C VAL A 65 -10.16 5.89 2.90
N TYR A 66 -8.86 5.74 2.71
CA TYR A 66 -7.91 6.86 2.68
C TYR A 66 -7.30 7.00 1.29
N LYS A 67 -7.04 8.24 0.90
CA LYS A 67 -6.25 8.60 -0.27
C LYS A 67 -4.95 9.22 0.21
N ILE A 68 -3.83 8.70 -0.29
CA ILE A 68 -2.51 9.29 -0.07
C ILE A 68 -2.11 10.02 -1.34
N ARG A 69 -1.86 11.32 -1.24
CA ARG A 69 -1.18 12.10 -2.29
C ARG A 69 0.31 12.16 -1.94
N PRO A 70 1.19 11.46 -2.68
CA PRO A 70 2.62 11.53 -2.44
C PRO A 70 3.14 12.95 -2.62
N THR A 71 3.96 13.41 -1.69
CA THR A 71 4.76 14.63 -1.80
C THR A 71 6.25 14.33 -1.97
N TYR A 72 6.65 13.10 -1.63
CA TYR A 72 7.99 12.59 -1.82
C TYR A 72 7.95 11.08 -2.09
N MET A 73 8.78 10.61 -3.02
CA MET A 73 8.97 9.19 -3.32
C MET A 73 10.45 8.88 -3.54
N LYS A 74 10.88 7.72 -3.05
CA LYS A 74 12.23 7.19 -3.19
C LYS A 74 12.16 5.68 -3.42
N PHE A 75 12.83 5.21 -4.46
CA PHE A 75 13.03 3.78 -4.68
C PHE A 75 14.10 3.22 -3.74
N PHE A 76 13.87 2.02 -3.22
CA PHE A 76 14.87 1.25 -2.50
C PHE A 76 14.99 -0.15 -3.09
N ASN A 77 16.21 -0.67 -3.11
CA ASN A 77 16.48 -2.05 -3.49
C ASN A 77 17.53 -2.63 -2.55
N LYS A 78 17.10 -3.38 -1.53
CA LYS A 78 18.03 -3.95 -0.54
C LYS A 78 18.91 -5.06 -1.11
N GLN A 79 18.56 -5.68 -2.23
CA GLN A 79 19.40 -6.71 -2.86
C GLN A 79 20.73 -6.10 -3.34
N LEU A 80 20.68 -4.92 -3.98
CA LEU A 80 21.88 -4.25 -4.48
C LEU A 80 22.85 -3.81 -3.37
N TYR A 81 22.32 -3.39 -2.21
CA TYR A 81 23.14 -2.87 -1.11
C TYR A 81 23.65 -3.94 -0.14
N PHE A 82 23.05 -5.13 -0.10
CA PHE A 82 23.57 -6.24 0.72
C PHE A 82 24.85 -6.84 0.14
N THR A 83 24.96 -6.90 -1.19
CA THR A 83 26.13 -7.44 -1.88
C THR A 83 27.36 -6.53 -1.70
N ALA A 84 27.18 -5.20 -1.75
CA ALA A 84 28.29 -4.24 -1.60
C ALA A 84 29.01 -4.32 -0.23
N ARG A 85 28.33 -4.77 0.84
CA ARG A 85 28.94 -4.97 2.16
C ARG A 85 29.71 -6.29 2.31
N ARG A 86 29.54 -7.25 1.39
CA ARG A 86 30.28 -8.53 1.42
C ARG A 86 31.59 -8.50 0.63
N ILE A 87 31.72 -7.61 -0.36
CA ILE A 87 32.94 -7.49 -1.18
C ILE A 87 33.99 -6.58 -0.52
N SER A 88 33.64 -5.92 0.59
CA SER A 88 34.50 -5.00 1.35
C SER A 88 35.10 -5.63 2.61
N ARG A 89 35.23 -6.96 2.67
CA ARG A 89 35.92 -7.68 3.75
C ARG A 89 36.91 -8.69 3.18
#